data_AF-A0AAV1WIV9-F1
#
_entry.id   AF-A0AAV1WIV9-F1
#
_cell.length_a   1.000
_cell.length_b   1.000
_cell.length_c   1.000
_cell.angle_alpha   90.00
_cell.angle_beta   90.00
_cell.angle_gamma   90.00
#
_symmetry.space_group_name_H-M   'P 1'
#
loop_
_entity.id
_entity.type
_entity.pdbx_description
1 polymer ?
#
loop_
_entity_poly.entity_id
_entity_poly.type
_entity_poly.pdbx_seq_one_letter_code
_entity_poly.pdbx_strand_id
1 'polypeptide(L)'
;MPKELKRIREGRFFATGEDGCSEVWAGPLSGHRLVVALWNRCSEVATITAPWTTIGLESGIQVSVRDLWQHKVVTTDAVSSFSARVNAHDSHLYIFTPATTSYSVQ
;
A
#
# COMPACT_ATOMS: atom_id res chain seq x y z
N MET A 1 -2.93 -4.54 -21.31
CA MET A 1 -4.23 -4.04 -20.83
C MET A 1 -4.08 -3.63 -19.37
N PRO A 2 -4.47 -2.42 -18.93
CA PRO A 2 -4.37 -2.07 -17.51
C PRO A 2 -5.39 -2.92 -16.74
N LYS A 3 -4.93 -3.55 -15.66
CA LYS A 3 -5.76 -4.41 -14.82
C LYS A 3 -6.71 -3.53 -14.00
N GLU A 4 -7.98 -3.87 -14.03
CA GLU A 4 -9.09 -3.12 -13.46
C GLU A 4 -8.99 -3.03 -11.93
N LEU A 5 -9.10 -1.82 -11.38
CA LEU A 5 -9.17 -1.57 -9.93
C LEU A 5 -10.52 -2.07 -9.41
N LYS A 6 -10.55 -3.19 -8.67
CA LYS A 6 -11.79 -3.70 -8.09
C LYS A 6 -12.01 -3.08 -6.71
N ARG A 7 -13.09 -2.30 -6.58
CA ARG A 7 -13.58 -1.79 -5.30
C ARG A 7 -14.28 -2.92 -4.54
N ILE A 8 -13.66 -3.44 -3.49
CA ILE A 8 -14.32 -4.28 -2.49
C ILE A 8 -15.05 -3.34 -1.51
N ARG A 9 -16.18 -3.77 -0.92
CA ARG A 9 -17.18 -2.88 -0.28
C ARG A 9 -16.63 -1.74 0.60
N GLU A 10 -15.47 -1.91 1.24
CA GLU A 10 -14.78 -0.89 2.05
C GLU A 10 -13.26 -0.82 1.82
N GLY A 11 -12.74 -1.50 0.79
CA GLY A 11 -11.29 -1.62 0.53
C GLY A 11 -10.93 -1.49 -0.95
N ARG A 12 -9.63 -1.35 -1.22
CA ARG A 12 -9.07 -1.27 -2.57
C ARG A 12 -8.15 -2.45 -2.82
N PHE A 13 -8.31 -3.06 -3.99
CA PHE A 13 -7.51 -4.19 -4.43
C PHE A 13 -7.07 -3.97 -5.86
N PHE A 14 -5.80 -4.24 -6.14
CA PHE A 14 -5.33 -4.39 -7.50
C PHE A 14 -4.22 -5.45 -7.57
N ALA A 15 -4.14 -6.10 -8.71
CA ALA A 15 -3.18 -7.15 -8.98
C ALA A 15 -2.35 -6.82 -10.22
N THR A 16 -1.08 -7.24 -10.24
CA THR A 16 -0.09 -7.09 -11.32
C THR A 16 0.67 -8.43 -11.51
N GLY A 17 1.63 -8.50 -12.44
CA GLY A 17 2.34 -9.75 -12.78
C GLY A 17 1.53 -10.74 -13.63
N GLU A 18 2.12 -11.88 -14.00
CA GLU A 18 1.40 -12.96 -14.70
C GLU A 18 0.27 -13.49 -13.79
N ASP A 19 -0.92 -13.74 -14.36
CA ASP A 19 -2.14 -14.15 -13.65
C ASP A 19 -2.58 -13.28 -12.45
N GLY A 20 -2.00 -12.09 -12.29
CA GLY A 20 -2.28 -11.26 -11.12
C GLY A 20 -1.65 -11.79 -9.83
N CYS A 21 -0.51 -12.48 -9.93
CA CYS A 21 0.13 -13.08 -8.76
C CYS A 21 0.75 -12.07 -7.78
N SER A 22 1.05 -10.83 -8.20
CA SER A 22 1.47 -9.75 -7.29
C SER A 22 0.28 -8.88 -6.93
N GLU A 23 -0.04 -8.78 -5.65
CA GLU A 23 -1.27 -8.13 -5.20
C GLU A 23 -1.02 -7.05 -4.16
N VAL A 24 -1.82 -5.99 -4.25
CA VAL A 24 -1.89 -4.93 -3.25
C VAL A 24 -3.31 -4.86 -2.73
N TRP A 25 -3.42 -4.94 -1.41
CA TRP A 25 -4.66 -4.84 -0.68
C TRP A 25 -4.58 -3.64 0.25
N ALA A 26 -5.63 -2.83 0.30
CA ALA A 26 -5.71 -1.68 1.19
C ALA A 26 -7.09 -1.54 1.83
N GLY A 27 -7.12 -1.20 3.11
CA GLY A 27 -8.36 -0.98 3.86
C GLY A 27 -8.21 0.13 4.91
N PRO A 28 -9.28 0.88 5.22
CA PRO A 28 -9.23 1.92 6.24
C PRO A 28 -9.08 1.33 7.64
N LEU A 29 -8.38 2.06 8.50
CA LEU A 29 -8.30 1.83 9.94
C LEU A 29 -8.78 3.08 10.68
N SER A 30 -8.97 2.96 12.00
CA SER A 30 -9.23 4.12 12.86
C SER A 30 -8.09 5.15 12.78
N GLY A 31 -8.45 6.43 12.91
CA GLY A 31 -7.50 7.55 12.92
C GLY A 31 -6.93 7.90 11.54
N HIS A 32 -7.71 7.76 10.47
CA HIS A 32 -7.31 8.07 9.07
C HIS A 32 -6.10 7.27 8.57
N ARG A 33 -5.82 6.11 9.19
CA ARG A 33 -4.75 5.21 8.78
C ARG A 33 -5.28 4.19 7.77
N LEU A 34 -4.36 3.53 7.08
CA LEU A 34 -4.67 2.39 6.22
C LEU A 34 -3.85 1.18 6.63
N VAL A 35 -4.46 0.00 6.55
CA VAL A 35 -3.71 -1.25 6.45
C VAL A 35 -3.39 -1.47 4.97
N VAL A 36 -2.15 -1.86 4.67
CA VAL A 36 -1.72 -2.21 3.31
C VAL A 36 -1.00 -3.55 3.35
N ALA A 37 -1.46 -4.52 2.57
CA ALA A 37 -0.78 -5.79 2.37
C ALA A 37 -0.18 -5.85 0.97
N LEU A 38 1.08 -6.24 0.88
CA LEU A 38 1.76 -6.60 -0.36
C LEU A 38 1.89 -8.13 -0.36
N TRP A 39 1.14 -8.80 -1.24
CA TRP A 39 1.08 -10.25 -1.27
C TRP A 39 1.66 -10.77 -2.58
N ASN A 40 2.76 -11.51 -2.49
CA ASN A 40 3.39 -12.14 -3.62
C ASN A 40 2.96 -13.60 -3.72
N ARG A 41 1.98 -13.90 -4.58
CA ARG A 41 1.60 -15.27 -4.94
C ARG A 41 2.45 -15.84 -6.10
N CYS A 42 3.40 -15.08 -6.62
CA CYS A 42 4.29 -15.54 -7.68
C CYS A 42 5.34 -16.51 -7.10
N SER A 43 5.87 -17.39 -7.96
CA SER A 43 6.94 -18.34 -7.61
C SER A 43 8.32 -17.68 -7.47
N GLU A 44 8.45 -16.42 -7.86
CA GLU A 44 9.68 -15.64 -7.81
C GLU A 44 9.52 -14.43 -6.91
N VAL A 45 10.65 -13.89 -6.46
CA VAL A 45 10.69 -12.62 -5.73
C VAL A 45 10.15 -11.47 -6.58
N ALA A 46 9.30 -10.63 -5.99
CA ALA A 46 8.67 -9.51 -6.69
C ALA A 46 8.89 -8.20 -5.93
N THR A 47 9.15 -7.12 -6.68
CA THR A 47 9.00 -5.76 -6.14
C THR A 47 7.56 -5.33 -6.35
N ILE A 48 6.80 -5.23 -5.26
CA ILE A 48 5.40 -4.81 -5.30
C ILE A 48 5.31 -3.35 -4.86
N THR A 49 4.64 -2.54 -5.66
CA THR A 49 4.46 -1.10 -5.41
C THR A 49 3.00 -0.79 -5.13
N ALA A 50 2.74 -0.03 -4.08
CA ALA A 50 1.46 0.56 -3.73
C ALA A 50 1.45 2.06 -4.04
N PRO A 51 0.94 2.49 -5.21
CA PRO A 51 0.76 3.92 -5.51
C PRO A 51 -0.38 4.52 -4.69
N TRP A 52 -0.20 5.75 -4.21
CA TRP A 52 -1.17 6.46 -3.36
C TRP A 52 -2.55 6.51 -4.00
N THR A 53 -2.63 6.90 -5.27
CA THR A 53 -3.89 7.03 -5.99
C THR A 53 -4.65 5.70 -6.11
N THR A 54 -3.93 4.57 -6.17
CA THR A 54 -4.51 3.23 -6.29
C THR A 54 -5.02 2.70 -4.95
N ILE A 55 -4.39 3.12 -3.84
CA ILE A 55 -4.87 2.86 -2.48
C ILE A 55 -5.70 4.02 -1.92
N GLY A 56 -6.05 4.99 -2.77
CA GLY A 56 -6.84 6.21 -2.58
C GLY A 56 -6.39 7.10 -1.44
N LEU A 57 -5.08 7.31 -1.41
CA LEU A 57 -4.43 8.48 -0.85
C LEU A 57 -4.24 9.53 -1.96
N GLU A 58 -4.18 10.80 -1.57
CA GLU A 58 -3.81 11.89 -2.47
C GLU A 58 -2.33 11.79 -2.86
N SER A 59 -1.96 12.14 -4.09
CA SER A 59 -0.61 11.91 -4.62
C SER A 59 0.51 12.65 -3.87
N GLY A 60 0.19 13.80 -3.26
CA GLY A 60 1.17 14.70 -2.63
C GLY A 60 1.35 14.53 -1.12
N ILE A 61 0.57 13.66 -0.46
CA ILE A 61 0.67 13.53 1.00
C ILE A 61 1.88 12.68 1.38
N GLN A 62 2.55 13.09 2.45
CA GLN A 62 3.56 12.29 3.12
C GLN A 62 2.89 11.23 3.97
N VAL A 63 3.48 10.03 4.01
CA VAL A 63 2.96 8.90 4.77
C VAL A 63 4.09 8.26 5.55
N SER A 64 3.87 8.08 6.85
CA SER A 64 4.71 7.22 7.68
C SER A 64 4.27 5.76 7.51
N VAL A 65 5.23 4.87 7.28
CA VAL A 65 5.00 3.46 6.99
C VAL A 65 5.61 2.61 8.09
N ARG A 66 4.77 1.84 8.78
CA ARG A 66 5.17 0.86 9.80
C ARG A 66 4.97 -0.55 9.29
N ASP A 67 6.03 -1.35 9.31
CA ASP A 67 6.00 -2.79 9.08
C ASP A 67 5.47 -3.51 10.33
N LEU A 68 4.42 -4.31 10.15
CA LEU A 68 3.75 -5.05 11.22
C LEU A 68 4.41 -6.38 11.56
N TRP A 69 5.27 -6.93 10.71
CA TRP A 69 6.02 -8.14 11.02
C TRP A 69 7.35 -7.81 11.71
N GLN A 70 8.02 -6.75 11.26
CA GLN A 70 9.27 -6.27 11.86
C GLN A 70 9.05 -5.35 13.06
N HIS A 71 7.80 -4.96 13.34
CA HIS A 71 7.41 -4.01 14.39
C HIS A 71 8.12 -2.65 14.29
N LYS A 72 8.50 -2.24 13.07
CA LYS A 72 9.40 -1.10 12.83
C LYS A 72 8.79 -0.07 11.88
N VAL A 73 9.03 1.21 12.14
CA VAL A 73 8.79 2.28 11.16
C VAL A 73 9.92 2.23 10.12
N VAL A 74 9.57 1.93 8.87
CA VAL A 74 10.55 1.74 7.79
C VAL A 74 10.83 3.04 7.02
N THR A 75 9.91 4.00 7.05
CA THR A 75 10.06 5.37 6.57
C THR A 75 8.99 6.25 7.22
N THR A 76 9.28 7.54 7.38
CA THR A 76 8.37 8.53 7.98
C THR A 76 7.79 9.52 6.97
N ASP A 77 8.30 9.51 5.73
CA ASP A 77 8.17 10.60 4.75
C ASP A 77 7.96 10.10 3.32
N ALA A 78 7.42 8.88 3.15
CA ALA A 78 7.11 8.34 1.83
C ALA A 78 6.09 9.23 1.09
N VAL A 79 6.37 9.52 -0.18
CA VAL A 79 5.51 10.32 -1.06
C VAL A 79 5.17 9.54 -2.31
N SER A 80 3.96 9.77 -2.85
CA SER A 80 3.40 9.16 -4.07
C SER A 80 3.19 7.65 -4.09
N SER A 81 4.06 6.85 -3.45
CA SER A 81 3.97 5.39 -3.40
C SER A 81 4.88 4.80 -2.32
N PHE A 82 4.72 3.50 -2.07
CA PHE A 82 5.64 2.69 -1.29
C PHE A 82 5.88 1.35 -2.00
N SER A 83 7.13 0.87 -2.00
CA SER A 83 7.52 -0.39 -2.63
C SER A 83 8.29 -1.28 -1.66
N ALA A 84 8.09 -2.58 -1.75
CA ALA A 84 8.91 -3.56 -1.05
C ALA A 84 9.25 -4.74 -1.95
N ARG A 85 10.41 -5.33 -1.71
CA ARG A 85 10.79 -6.63 -2.29
C ARG A 85 10.20 -7.72 -1.39
N VAL A 86 9.26 -8.49 -1.93
CA VAL A 86 8.51 -9.55 -1.24
C VAL A 86 8.94 -10.89 -1.83
N ASN A 87 9.40 -11.83 -1.00
CA ASN A 87 9.86 -13.13 -1.46
C ASN A 87 8.73 -13.93 -2.13
N ALA A 88 9.09 -14.98 -2.86
CA ALA A 88 8.11 -15.89 -3.44
C ALA A 88 7.18 -16.45 -2.36
N HIS A 89 5.88 -16.42 -2.63
CA HIS A 89 4.82 -16.89 -1.71
C HIS A 89 4.78 -16.18 -0.34
N ASP A 90 5.35 -14.98 -0.24
CA ASP A 90 5.45 -14.21 1.00
C ASP A 90 4.46 -13.02 1.02
N SER A 91 4.25 -12.46 2.20
CA SER A 91 3.39 -11.29 2.39
C SER A 91 3.98 -10.31 3.40
N HIS A 92 3.95 -9.03 3.06
CA HIS A 92 4.31 -7.97 3.99
C HIS A 92 3.06 -7.16 4.34
N LEU A 93 2.92 -6.84 5.63
CA LEU A 93 1.78 -6.10 6.15
C LEU A 93 2.22 -4.80 6.79
N TYR A 94 1.58 -3.70 6.41
CA TYR A 94 1.94 -2.35 6.81
C TYR A 94 0.77 -1.57 7.38
N ILE A 95 1.08 -0.63 8.27
CA ILE A 95 0.21 0.51 8.59
C ILE A 95 0.77 1.76 7.93
N PHE A 96 -0.05 2.39 7.11
CA PHE A 96 0.22 3.69 6.53
C PHE A 96 -0.49 4.75 7.37
N THR A 97 0.27 5.75 7.83
CA THR A 97 -0.23 6.90 8.57
C THR A 97 0.03 8.15 7.76
N PRO A 98 -0.96 8.63 6.99
CA PRO A 98 -0.84 9.89 6.26
C PRO A 98 -0.62 11.06 7.21
N ALA A 99 0.25 11.98 6.83
CA ALA A 99 0.31 13.28 7.45
C ALA A 99 -1.06 13.95 7.28
N THR A 100 -1.69 14.38 8.37
CA THR A 100 -2.90 15.18 8.27
C THR A 100 -2.47 16.55 7.78
N THR A 101 -2.71 16.86 6.50
CA THR A 101 -2.44 18.21 6.01
C THR A 101 -3.45 19.15 6.65
N SER A 102 -3.06 19.81 7.74
CA SER A 102 -3.79 20.97 8.26
C SER A 102 -3.57 22.12 7.27
N TYR A 103 -4.43 22.20 6.26
CA TYR A 103 -4.55 23.41 5.46
C TYR A 103 -5.23 24.47 6.32
N SER A 104 -4.44 25.40 6.87
CA SER A 104 -4.99 26.70 7.29
C SER A 104 -5.46 27.40 6.03
N VAL A 105 -6.78 27.63 5.92
CA VAL A 105 -7.33 28.50 4.88
C VAL A 105 -6.79 29.91 5.14
N GLN A 106 -6.10 30.47 4.16
CA GLN A 106 -5.81 31.90 4.11
C GLN A 106 -6.96 32.63 3.43
#